data_AF-A0A496XQZ8-F1
#
_entry.id   AF-A0A496XQZ8-F1
#
_cell.length_a   1.000
_cell.length_b   1.000
_cell.length_c   1.000
_cell.angle_alpha   90.00
_cell.angle_beta   90.00
_cell.angle_gamma   90.00
#
_symmetry.space_group_name_H-M   'P 1'
#
loop_
_entity.id
_entity.type
_entity.pdbx_description
1 polymer ?
#
loop_
_entity_poly.entity_id
_entity_poly.type
_entity_poly.pdbx_seq_one_letter_code
_entity_poly.pdbx_strand_id
1 'polypeptide(L)'
;MKILLIMFLPMYAWGNTEFQVQIDQLLHLRPEVFTKNIEGYRKNFESYFFKRKAICMGEFSANLLEEDELSLKKKLTKDERKLCLDKMKKMQREYTNGIFLARKRYLEYLHKKRIQNLIEAKELALKDLNAY
;
A
#
# COMPACT_ATOMS: atom_id res chain seq x y z
N MET A 1 -8.02 21.10 38.62
CA MET A 1 -6.81 21.78 38.13
C MET A 1 -5.76 20.72 37.80
N LYS A 2 -5.27 20.70 36.56
CA LYS A 2 -4.11 19.94 36.02
C LYS A 2 -4.26 18.40 35.94
N ILE A 3 -4.80 17.88 34.84
CA ILE A 3 -4.10 17.45 33.59
C ILE A 3 -3.11 16.31 33.86
N LEU A 4 -3.56 15.08 33.67
CA LEU A 4 -2.73 13.92 33.31
C LEU A 4 -3.09 13.54 31.88
N LEU A 5 -2.58 14.34 30.94
CA LEU A 5 -2.74 14.18 29.50
C LEU A 5 -1.34 14.15 28.89
N ILE A 6 -0.51 13.22 29.35
CA ILE A 6 0.83 12.99 28.80
C ILE A 6 1.10 11.50 28.83
N MET A 7 0.60 10.77 27.83
CA MET A 7 1.30 9.62 27.21
C MET A 7 0.78 9.37 25.78
N PHE A 8 0.38 10.43 25.07
CA PHE A 8 0.45 10.44 23.61
C PHE A 8 1.80 11.06 23.24
N LEU A 9 2.87 10.28 23.41
CA LEU A 9 4.11 10.56 22.69
C LEU A 9 3.92 9.95 21.30
N PRO A 10 3.82 10.75 20.23
CA PRO A 10 3.77 10.20 18.90
C PRO A 10 5.13 9.56 18.63
N MET A 11 5.16 8.23 18.50
CA MET A 11 6.23 7.46 17.84
C MET A 11 6.36 7.82 16.33
N TYR A 12 6.07 9.05 15.95
CA TYR A 12 6.15 9.61 14.61
C TYR A 12 7.31 10.60 14.57
N ALA A 13 8.53 10.09 14.62
CA ALA A 13 9.67 10.82 14.10
C ALA A 13 10.59 9.76 13.49
N TRP A 14 11.01 9.98 12.25
CA TRP A 14 11.81 9.12 11.36
C TRP A 14 11.03 8.39 10.23
N GLY A 15 10.61 9.22 9.26
CA GLY A 15 10.76 9.00 7.82
C GLY A 15 10.12 7.76 7.20
N ASN A 16 8.83 7.86 6.85
CA ASN A 16 8.32 7.63 5.48
C ASN A 16 6.79 7.83 5.46
N THR A 17 6.38 9.10 5.50
CA THR A 17 4.97 9.52 5.37
C THR A 17 4.39 9.10 4.03
N GLU A 18 5.16 9.22 2.94
CA GLU A 18 4.71 8.88 1.58
C GLU A 18 4.31 7.42 1.43
N PHE A 19 5.11 6.49 1.97
CA PHE A 19 4.82 5.06 1.91
C PHE A 19 3.55 4.70 2.71
N GLN A 20 3.39 5.28 3.89
CA GLN A 20 2.21 5.06 4.73
C GLN A 20 0.95 5.63 4.06
N VAL A 21 1.06 6.79 3.39
CA VAL A 21 -0.02 7.35 2.57
C VAL A 21 -0.39 6.41 1.42
N GLN A 22 0.58 5.83 0.72
CA GLN A 22 0.28 4.89 -0.37
C GLN A 22 -0.35 3.58 0.13
N ILE A 23 0.05 3.07 1.30
CA ILE A 23 -0.62 1.92 1.93
C ILE A 23 -2.05 2.27 2.32
N ASP A 24 -2.27 3.44 2.92
CA ASP A 24 -3.61 3.88 3.31
C ASP A 24 -4.54 4.04 2.09
N GLN A 25 -4.03 4.61 1.00
CA GLN A 25 -4.75 4.69 -0.27
C GLN A 25 -5.09 3.30 -0.83
N LEU A 26 -4.17 2.33 -0.74
CA LEU A 26 -4.42 0.95 -1.16
C LEU A 26 -5.50 0.29 -0.28
N LEU A 27 -5.47 0.52 1.03
CA LEU A 27 -6.45 0.02 1.98
C LEU A 27 -7.84 0.60 1.76
N HIS A 28 -7.95 1.79 1.17
CA HIS A 28 -9.22 2.45 0.84
C HIS A 28 -9.52 2.48 -0.66
N LEU A 29 -8.78 1.69 -1.45
CA LEU A 29 -8.94 1.65 -2.89
C LEU A 29 -10.35 1.15 -3.25
N ARG A 30 -11.08 1.99 -3.97
CA ARG A 30 -12.41 1.65 -4.48
C ARG A 30 -12.32 0.52 -5.51
N PRO A 31 -13.22 -0.47 -5.47
CA PRO A 31 -13.14 -1.63 -6.36
C PRO A 31 -13.28 -1.26 -7.84
N GLU A 32 -14.00 -0.20 -8.19
CA GLU A 32 -14.23 0.23 -9.57
C GLU A 32 -12.94 0.64 -10.29
N VAL A 33 -11.98 1.18 -9.54
CA VAL A 33 -10.70 1.68 -10.07
C VAL A 33 -9.54 0.72 -9.80
N PHE A 34 -9.82 -0.46 -9.25
CA PHE A 34 -8.80 -1.42 -8.84
C PHE A 34 -7.85 -1.78 -10.00
N THR A 35 -8.38 -2.20 -11.14
CA THR A 35 -7.58 -2.63 -12.30
C THR A 35 -6.73 -1.51 -12.89
N LYS A 36 -7.20 -0.26 -12.81
CA LYS A 36 -6.48 0.91 -13.31
C LYS A 36 -5.27 1.25 -12.44
N ASN A 37 -5.40 1.08 -11.12
CA ASN A 37 -4.42 1.63 -10.17
C ASN A 37 -3.45 0.58 -9.62
N ILE A 38 -3.82 -0.71 -9.62
CA ILE A 38 -3.07 -1.77 -8.94
C ILE A 38 -1.63 -1.93 -9.46
N GLU A 39 -1.42 -1.77 -10.77
CA GLU A 39 -0.10 -1.88 -11.39
C GLU A 39 0.81 -0.71 -11.01
N GLY A 40 0.24 0.49 -10.85
CA GLY A 40 0.97 1.67 -10.37
C GLY A 40 1.47 1.45 -8.94
N TYR A 41 0.59 0.98 -8.04
CA TYR A 41 1.00 0.62 -6.70
C TYR A 41 2.10 -0.45 -6.73
N ARG A 42 1.91 -1.55 -7.46
CA ARG A 42 2.90 -2.64 -7.56
C ARG A 42 4.30 -2.12 -7.92
N LYS A 43 4.41 -1.32 -8.99
CA LYS A 43 5.68 -0.74 -9.42
C LYS A 43 6.32 0.17 -8.37
N ASN A 44 5.51 1.04 -7.74
CA ASN A 44 5.99 1.96 -6.72
C ASN A 44 6.52 1.21 -5.49
N PHE A 45 5.77 0.22 -5.00
CA PHE A 45 6.16 -0.61 -3.86
C PHE A 45 7.39 -1.47 -4.19
N GLU A 46 7.46 -2.10 -5.36
CA GLU A 46 8.63 -2.88 -5.79
C GLU A 46 9.90 -2.01 -5.84
N SER A 47 9.82 -0.83 -6.46
CA SER A 47 10.94 0.12 -6.55
C SER A 47 11.39 0.59 -5.16
N TYR A 48 10.43 0.92 -4.29
CA TYR A 48 10.70 1.33 -2.91
C TYR A 48 11.40 0.22 -2.11
N PHE A 49 10.89 -1.00 -2.14
CA PHE A 49 11.47 -2.13 -1.41
C PHE A 49 12.84 -2.49 -1.95
N PHE A 50 13.04 -2.43 -3.27
CA PHE A 50 14.35 -2.67 -3.88
C PHE A 50 15.40 -1.68 -3.35
N LYS A 51 15.12 -0.37 -3.42
CA LYS A 51 16.03 0.68 -2.92
C LYS A 51 16.29 0.55 -1.42
N ARG A 52 15.23 0.38 -0.61
CA ARG A 52 15.36 0.27 0.84
C ARG A 52 16.11 -0.99 1.26
N LYS A 53 15.89 -2.12 0.60
CA LYS A 53 16.60 -3.38 0.87
C LYS A 53 18.11 -3.21 0.68
N ALA A 54 18.51 -2.60 -0.43
CA ALA A 54 19.92 -2.38 -0.74
C ALA A 54 20.59 -1.39 0.26
N ILE A 55 19.87 -0.36 0.71
CA ILE A 55 20.33 0.51 1.82
C ILE A 55 20.48 -0.28 3.12
N CYS A 56 19.47 -1.06 3.52
CA CYS A 56 19.53 -1.84 4.76
C CYS A 56 20.69 -2.85 4.73
N MET A 57 20.94 -3.49 3.57
CA MET A 57 22.04 -4.44 3.39
C MET A 57 23.43 -3.77 3.38
N GLY A 58 23.47 -2.44 3.22
CA GLY A 58 24.71 -1.67 3.15
C GLY A 58 25.36 -1.69 1.77
N GLU A 59 24.60 -2.05 0.72
CA GLU A 59 25.00 -1.94 -0.69
C GLU A 59 25.02 -0.47 -1.14
N PHE A 60 24.16 0.37 -0.53
CA PHE A 60 24.15 1.83 -0.70
C PHE A 60 24.28 2.55 0.64
N SER A 61 24.88 3.75 0.61
CA SER A 61 24.83 4.68 1.75
C SER A 61 23.41 5.22 1.93
N ALA A 62 23.00 5.46 3.19
CA ALA A 62 21.65 5.90 3.53
C ALA A 62 21.22 7.22 2.83
N ASN A 63 22.19 8.04 2.41
CA ASN A 63 21.96 9.36 1.80
C ASN A 63 21.66 9.34 0.31
N LEU A 64 21.53 8.16 -0.34
CA LEU A 64 21.16 8.09 -1.76
C LEU A 64 19.69 8.47 -2.04
N LEU A 65 18.97 8.96 -1.02
CA LEU A 65 17.56 9.34 -1.08
C LEU A 65 17.35 10.87 -0.94
N GLU A 66 18.39 11.63 -0.60
CA GLU A 66 18.33 13.09 -0.43
C GLU A 66 19.42 13.72 -1.32
N GLU A 67 19.04 14.56 -2.28
CA GLU A 67 19.91 15.19 -3.29
C GLU A 67 20.84 16.30 -2.70
N ASP A 68 21.29 16.16 -1.45
CA ASP A 68 22.18 17.14 -0.81
C ASP A 68 23.64 16.63 -0.79
N GLU A 69 24.48 17.31 -1.57
CA GLU A 69 25.87 16.97 -1.94
C GLU A 69 26.92 16.97 -0.80
N LEU A 70 26.54 17.03 0.48
CA LEU A 70 27.52 17.13 1.60
C LEU A 70 27.38 16.07 2.68
N SER A 71 26.66 14.98 2.42
CA SER A 71 26.38 13.98 3.43
C SER A 71 27.39 12.82 3.36
N LEU A 72 28.38 12.83 4.28
CA LEU A 72 29.32 11.73 4.54
C LEU A 72 28.61 10.37 4.43
N LYS A 73 29.07 9.51 3.49
CA LYS A 73 28.54 8.17 3.21
C LYS A 73 28.69 7.25 4.43
N LYS A 74 27.85 7.43 5.45
CA LYS A 74 27.87 6.61 6.66
C LYS A 74 27.12 5.31 6.38
N LYS A 75 27.83 4.18 6.49
CA LYS A 75 27.21 2.85 6.48
C LYS A 75 26.44 2.65 7.80
N LEU A 76 25.30 1.98 7.73
CA LEU A 76 24.52 1.61 8.91
C LEU A 76 25.35 0.67 9.80
N THR A 77 25.28 0.89 11.11
CA THR A 77 25.75 -0.04 12.14
C THR A 77 24.94 -1.34 12.12
N LYS A 78 25.40 -2.38 12.82
CA LYS A 78 24.69 -3.66 12.90
C LYS A 78 23.27 -3.52 13.45
N ASP A 79 23.11 -2.69 14.47
CA ASP A 79 21.80 -2.48 15.11
C ASP A 79 20.86 -1.66 14.22
N GLU A 80 21.37 -0.60 13.57
CA GLU A 80 20.60 0.17 12.59
C GLU A 80 20.17 -0.69 11.39
N ARG A 81 21.05 -1.58 10.92
CA ARG A 81 20.72 -2.55 9.86
C ARG A 81 19.58 -3.48 10.27
N LYS A 82 19.65 -4.03 11.48
CA LYS A 82 18.60 -4.91 12.01
C LYS A 82 17.26 -4.16 12.08
N LEU A 83 17.26 -2.96 12.65
CA LEU A 83 16.07 -2.11 12.75
C LEU A 83 15.50 -1.77 11.36
N CYS A 84 16.36 -1.45 10.40
CA CYS A 84 16.00 -1.16 9.00
C CYS A 84 15.28 -2.35 8.36
N LEU A 85 15.84 -3.56 8.49
CA LEU A 85 15.25 -4.79 7.95
C LEU A 85 13.92 -5.13 8.63
N ASP A 86 13.81 -4.96 9.94
CA ASP A 86 12.56 -5.25 10.66
C ASP A 86 11.45 -4.27 10.29
N LYS A 87 11.78 -2.97 10.13
CA LYS A 87 10.85 -1.96 9.61
C LYS A 87 10.42 -2.30 8.18
N MET A 88 11.34 -2.72 7.32
CA MET A 88 11.06 -3.14 5.95
C MET A 88 10.11 -4.34 5.90
N LYS A 89 10.35 -5.37 6.72
CA LYS A 89 9.46 -6.53 6.83
C LYS A 89 8.06 -6.14 7.29
N LYS A 90 7.95 -5.22 8.27
CA LYS A 90 6.65 -4.70 8.73
C LYS A 90 5.91 -4.02 7.58
N MET A 91 6.58 -3.12 6.86
CA MET A 91 6.05 -2.43 5.70
C MET A 91 5.59 -3.39 4.59
N GLN A 92 6.36 -4.45 4.34
CA GLN A 92 6.01 -5.47 3.36
C GLN A 92 4.75 -6.24 3.75
N ARG A 93 4.60 -6.59 5.04
CA ARG A 93 3.37 -7.22 5.54
C ARG A 93 2.15 -6.31 5.38
N GLU A 94 2.28 -5.03 5.72
CA GLU A 94 1.19 -4.06 5.58
C GLU A 94 0.76 -3.92 4.12
N TYR A 95 1.71 -3.78 3.19
CA TYR A 95 1.45 -3.74 1.76
C TYR A 95 0.77 -5.03 1.26
N THR A 96 1.29 -6.20 1.63
CA THR A 96 0.70 -7.48 1.24
C THR A 96 -0.74 -7.58 1.74
N ASN A 97 -1.00 -7.28 3.01
CA ASN A 97 -2.35 -7.31 3.55
C ASN A 97 -3.29 -6.33 2.81
N GLY A 98 -2.80 -5.12 2.53
CA GLY A 98 -3.56 -4.11 1.78
C GLY A 98 -3.93 -4.58 0.38
N ILE A 99 -3.00 -5.21 -0.34
CA ILE A 99 -3.25 -5.68 -1.71
C ILE A 99 -4.28 -6.80 -1.75
N PHE A 100 -4.21 -7.74 -0.79
CA PHE A 100 -5.15 -8.84 -0.68
C PHE A 100 -6.55 -8.33 -0.34
N LEU A 101 -6.64 -7.34 0.56
CA LEU A 101 -7.92 -6.72 0.93
C LEU A 101 -8.55 -5.98 -0.26
N ALA A 102 -7.77 -5.16 -0.97
CA ALA A 102 -8.25 -4.44 -2.15
C ALA A 102 -8.72 -5.42 -3.24
N ARG A 103 -7.96 -6.50 -3.48
CA ARG A 103 -8.33 -7.53 -4.46
C ARG A 103 -9.61 -8.28 -4.06
N LYS A 104 -9.76 -8.61 -2.77
CA LYS A 104 -10.99 -9.23 -2.26
C LYS A 104 -12.21 -8.36 -2.55
N ARG A 105 -12.17 -7.08 -2.19
CA ARG A 105 -13.26 -6.13 -2.45
C ARG A 105 -13.58 -6.00 -3.94
N TYR A 106 -12.55 -5.99 -4.79
CA TYR A 106 -12.74 -5.98 -6.24
C TYR A 106 -13.47 -7.23 -6.74
N LEU A 107 -13.11 -8.42 -6.24
CA LEU A 107 -13.78 -9.67 -6.60
C LEU A 107 -15.24 -9.70 -6.13
N GLU A 108 -15.52 -9.22 -4.92
CA GLU A 108 -16.89 -9.09 -4.39
C GLU A 108 -17.73 -8.13 -5.26
N TYR A 109 -17.16 -6.98 -5.64
CA TYR A 109 -17.79 -6.03 -6.55
C TYR A 109 -18.09 -6.66 -7.92
N LEU A 110 -17.12 -7.36 -8.52
CA LEU A 110 -17.33 -8.06 -9.79
C LEU A 110 -18.43 -9.12 -9.69
N HIS A 111 -18.45 -9.88 -8.60
CA HIS A 111 -19.47 -10.90 -8.38
C HIS A 111 -20.86 -10.24 -8.33
N LYS A 112 -21.04 -9.20 -7.51
CA LYS A 112 -22.30 -8.47 -7.41
C LYS A 112 -22.75 -7.92 -8.77
N LYS A 113 -21.82 -7.31 -9.52
CA LYS A 113 -22.11 -6.77 -10.85
C LYS A 113 -22.55 -7.85 -11.84
N ARG A 114 -21.90 -9.03 -11.82
CA ARG A 114 -22.27 -10.15 -12.69
C ARG A 114 -23.65 -10.71 -12.37
N ILE A 115 -24.00 -10.82 -11.09
CA ILE A 115 -25.34 -11.25 -10.68
C ILE A 115 -26.40 -10.24 -11.14
N GLN A 116 -26.14 -8.94 -10.98
CA GLN A 116 -27.04 -7.90 -11.46
C GLN A 116 -27.24 -7.97 -12.98
N ASN A 117 -26.16 -8.04 -13.75
CA ASN A 117 -26.24 -8.16 -15.21
C ASN A 117 -27.02 -9.41 -15.65
N LEU A 118 -26.90 -10.53 -14.92
CA LEU A 118 -27.64 -11.75 -15.19
C LEU A 118 -29.15 -11.56 -14.98
N ILE A 119 -29.54 -10.86 -13.92
CA ILE A 119 -30.94 -10.54 -13.63
C ILE A 119 -31.49 -9.61 -14.72
N GLU A 120 -30.77 -8.55 -15.07
CA GLU A 120 -31.15 -7.61 -16.13
C GLU A 120 -31.31 -8.32 -17.49
N ALA A 121 -30.40 -9.23 -17.84
CA ALA A 121 -30.49 -10.02 -19.06
C ALA A 121 -31.70 -10.96 -19.07
N LYS A 122 -32.02 -11.58 -17.93
CA LYS A 122 -33.23 -12.40 -17.78
C LYS A 122 -34.49 -11.56 -17.97
N GLU A 123 -34.57 -10.40 -17.33
CA GLU A 123 -35.72 -9.50 -17.45
C GLU A 123 -35.91 -8.99 -18.88
N LEU A 124 -34.83 -8.65 -19.57
CA LEU A 124 -34.85 -8.27 -20.98
C LEU A 124 -35.41 -9.41 -21.85
N ALA A 125 -34.89 -10.62 -21.69
CA ALA A 125 -35.35 -11.78 -22.45
C ALA A 125 -36.83 -12.10 -22.21
N LEU A 126 -37.33 -11.93 -20.98
CA LEU A 126 -38.75 -12.10 -20.66
C LEU A 126 -39.62 -10.99 -21.25
N LYS A 127 -39.13 -9.75 -21.28
CA LYS A 127 -39.83 -8.63 -21.93
C LYS A 127 -39.96 -8.87 -23.43
N ASP A 128 -38.90 -9.35 -24.07
CA ASP A 128 -38.91 -9.66 -25.50
C ASP A 128 -39.94 -10.75 -25.83
N LEU A 129 -40.06 -11.78 -24.98
CA LEU A 129 -41.08 -12.82 -25.15
C LEU A 129 -42.51 -12.30 -24.99
N ASN A 130 -42.75 -11.36 -24.08
CA ASN A 130 -44.08 -10.79 -23.85
C ASN A 130 -44.47 -9.71 -24.88
N ALA A 131 -43.55 -9.32 -25.76
CA ALA A 131 -43.79 -8.35 -26.83
C ALA A 131 -44.27 -9.02 -28.14
N TYR A 132 -44.23 -10.36 -28.21
CA TYR A 132 -44.83 -11.19 -29.27
C TYR A 132 -46.24 -11.64 -28.88
#